data_AF-A0A1S7QCD8-F1
#
_entry.id   AF-A0A1S7QCD8-F1
#
_cell.length_a   1.000
_cell.length_b   1.000
_cell.length_c   1.000
_cell.angle_alpha   90.00
_cell.angle_beta   90.00
_cell.angle_gamma   90.00
#
_symmetry.space_group_name_H-M   'P 1'
#
loop_
_entity.id
_entity.type
_entity.pdbx_description
1 polymer ?
#
loop_
_entity_poly.entity_id
_entity_poly.type
_entity_poly.pdbx_seq_one_letter_code
_entity_poly.pdbx_strand_id
1 'polypeptide(L)'
;MKHNTKTADSASAIERLFRIAKEFDMLTGDTHDAHTAAEIACDAFQGLLSGTKANEIVKEEWAELFYYIGETERRHIDYQVVDAVRRAREADERATELSDQLMDVVREMRSGVPVSAPKLSGLETAIETWMTAHAAWVATEKGGAIPDGTPEELAERQALLELAGFPCNSIEDVHRKANLFQSNDHLSNLASDCALDLLRSFSGEKYP
;
A
#
# COMPACT_ATOMS: atom_id res chain seq x y z
N MET A 1 34.17 -27.50 19.11
CA MET A 1 33.01 -26.63 19.45
C MET A 1 32.13 -26.54 18.22
N LYS A 2 30.96 -27.20 18.22
CA LYS A 2 29.97 -27.11 17.14
C LYS A 2 29.01 -25.97 17.48
N HIS A 3 29.02 -24.89 16.70
CA HIS A 3 27.99 -23.87 16.77
C HIS A 3 26.71 -24.43 16.14
N ASN A 4 25.73 -24.76 16.97
CA ASN A 4 24.37 -25.05 16.54
C ASN A 4 23.66 -23.71 16.30
N THR A 5 23.34 -23.41 15.04
CA THR A 5 22.38 -22.38 14.62
C THR A 5 20.95 -22.85 14.90
N LYS A 6 20.61 -23.01 16.18
CA LYS A 6 19.23 -23.04 16.65
C LYS A 6 18.94 -21.69 17.30
N THR A 7 17.70 -21.22 17.09
CA THR A 7 17.04 -20.03 17.66
C THR A 7 17.43 -18.69 17.06
N ALA A 8 16.78 -18.31 15.95
CA ALA A 8 16.59 -16.90 15.57
C ALA A 8 15.20 -16.60 14.97
N ASP A 9 14.54 -17.56 14.30
CA ASP A 9 13.16 -17.36 13.78
C ASP A 9 12.15 -18.31 14.43
N SER A 10 11.89 -18.13 15.73
CA SER A 10 10.78 -18.81 16.42
C SER A 10 9.49 -17.99 16.42
N ALA A 11 9.40 -16.95 15.59
CA ALA A 11 8.18 -16.19 15.42
C ALA A 11 7.20 -17.02 14.59
N SER A 12 5.99 -17.22 15.12
CA SER A 12 4.89 -17.83 14.36
C SER A 12 4.62 -17.04 13.08
N ALA A 13 4.05 -17.69 12.05
CA ALA A 13 3.68 -17.02 10.81
C ALA A 13 2.83 -15.76 11.05
N ILE A 14 1.97 -15.77 12.08
CA ILE A 14 1.20 -14.59 12.50
C ILE A 14 2.13 -13.49 13.01
N GLU A 15 3.06 -13.77 13.93
CA GLU A 15 4.03 -12.78 14.46
C GLU A 15 4.92 -12.17 13.37
N ARG A 16 5.19 -12.91 12.30
CA ARG A 16 5.89 -12.37 11.11
C ARG A 16 4.98 -11.49 10.26
N LEU A 17 3.71 -11.85 10.07
CA LEU A 17 2.70 -10.96 9.44
C LEU A 17 2.51 -9.67 10.23
N PHE A 18 2.51 -9.73 11.57
CA PHE A 18 2.49 -8.55 12.44
C PHE A 18 3.64 -7.59 12.12
N ARG A 19 4.85 -8.14 11.98
CA ARG A 19 6.03 -7.33 11.66
C ARG A 19 5.92 -6.69 10.28
N ILE A 20 5.51 -7.47 9.29
CA ILE A 20 5.32 -7.00 7.90
C ILE A 20 4.27 -5.88 7.84
N ALA A 21 3.12 -6.04 8.51
CA ALA A 21 2.08 -5.00 8.52
C ALA A 21 2.60 -3.67 9.11
N LYS A 22 3.34 -3.74 10.23
CA LYS A 22 3.95 -2.56 10.84
C LYS A 22 5.02 -1.92 9.94
N GLU A 23 5.82 -2.72 9.26
CA GLU A 23 6.85 -2.21 8.34
C GLU A 23 6.24 -1.61 7.07
N PHE A 24 5.09 -2.11 6.62
CA PHE A 24 4.34 -1.53 5.49
C PHE A 24 3.73 -0.15 5.85
N ASP A 25 3.32 0.06 7.10
CA ASP A 25 2.92 1.40 7.59
C ASP A 25 4.09 2.40 7.51
N MET A 26 5.31 1.95 7.82
CA MET A 26 6.51 2.78 7.66
C MET A 26 6.80 3.07 6.18
N LEU A 27 6.62 2.10 5.28
CA LEU A 27 6.75 2.28 3.82
C LEU A 27 5.81 3.37 3.28
N THR A 28 4.60 3.47 3.83
CA THR A 28 3.65 4.55 3.48
C THR A 28 4.22 5.93 3.86
N GLY A 29 4.90 6.02 5.00
CA GLY A 29 5.63 7.22 5.39
C GLY A 29 6.81 7.54 4.45
N ASP A 30 7.62 6.53 4.12
CA ASP A 30 8.78 6.73 3.24
C ASP A 30 8.38 7.17 1.83
N THR A 31 7.30 6.60 1.29
CA THR A 31 6.76 6.99 -0.03
C THR A 31 6.19 8.41 -0.02
N HIS A 32 5.55 8.83 1.09
CA HIS A 32 5.12 10.22 1.26
C HIS A 32 6.30 11.20 1.36
N ASP A 33 7.37 10.82 2.09
CA ASP A 33 8.59 11.62 2.20
C ASP A 33 9.32 11.75 0.86
N ALA A 34 9.37 10.67 0.06
CA ALA A 34 9.92 10.70 -1.29
C ALA A 34 9.10 11.58 -2.23
N HIS A 35 7.78 11.50 -2.15
CA HIS A 35 6.87 12.36 -2.91
C HIS A 35 7.06 13.84 -2.56
N THR A 36 7.08 14.17 -1.28
CA THR A 36 7.31 15.54 -0.79
C THR A 36 8.66 16.09 -1.27
N ALA A 37 9.72 15.28 -1.22
CA ALA A 37 11.03 15.69 -1.74
C ALA A 37 11.01 15.95 -3.26
N ALA A 38 10.24 15.15 -4.02
CA ALA A 38 10.05 15.37 -5.45
C ALA A 38 9.24 16.65 -5.74
N GLU A 39 8.20 16.95 -4.96
CA GLU A 39 7.45 18.21 -5.08
C GLU A 39 8.35 19.43 -4.83
N ILE A 40 9.17 19.39 -3.76
CA ILE A 40 10.14 20.45 -3.47
C ILE A 40 11.12 20.64 -4.64
N ALA A 41 11.62 19.56 -5.22
CA ALA A 41 12.51 19.61 -6.38
C ALA A 41 11.80 20.23 -7.60
N CYS A 42 10.56 19.84 -7.87
CA CYS A 42 9.73 20.41 -8.93
C CYS A 42 9.49 21.91 -8.73
N ASP A 43 9.16 22.34 -7.52
CA ASP A 43 8.94 23.75 -7.18
C ASP A 43 10.21 24.57 -7.36
N ALA A 44 11.37 24.04 -6.95
CA ALA A 44 12.65 24.70 -7.18
C ALA A 44 12.97 24.85 -8.68
N PHE A 45 12.67 23.83 -9.49
CA PHE A 45 12.79 23.91 -10.95
C PHE A 45 11.85 24.96 -11.55
N GLN A 46 10.58 24.99 -11.13
CA GLN A 46 9.61 25.97 -11.62
C GLN A 46 9.99 27.41 -11.23
N GLY A 47 10.44 27.62 -10.00
CA GLY A 47 10.94 28.92 -9.54
C GLY A 47 12.10 29.43 -10.40
N LEU A 48 13.00 28.53 -10.81
CA LEU A 48 14.12 28.84 -11.69
C LEU A 48 13.73 29.19 -13.13
N LEU A 49 12.75 28.49 -13.69
CA LEU A 49 12.19 28.78 -15.01
C LEU A 49 11.27 30.02 -15.02
N SER A 50 10.92 30.56 -13.85
CA SER A 50 10.17 31.82 -13.73
C SER A 50 11.07 33.05 -13.52
N GLY A 51 12.38 32.84 -13.31
CA GLY A 51 13.35 33.88 -12.95
C GLY A 51 13.99 34.59 -14.13
N THR A 52 13.72 35.89 -14.26
CA THR A 52 14.20 36.82 -15.30
C THR A 52 15.69 37.19 -15.17
N LYS A 53 16.61 36.22 -15.07
CA LYS A 53 18.07 36.50 -14.99
C LYS A 53 18.81 36.47 -16.34
N ALA A 54 18.12 36.10 -17.42
CA ALA A 54 18.70 36.02 -18.77
C ALA A 54 19.27 37.35 -19.28
N ASN A 55 18.66 38.46 -18.85
CA ASN A 55 18.92 39.81 -19.35
C ASN A 55 20.31 40.34 -18.97
N GLU A 56 21.00 39.75 -17.98
CA GLU A 56 22.32 40.21 -17.53
C GLU A 56 23.49 39.68 -18.38
N ILE A 57 23.28 38.58 -19.11
CA ILE A 57 24.36 37.84 -19.80
C ILE A 57 24.09 37.72 -21.31
N VAL A 58 22.82 37.69 -21.71
CA VAL A 58 22.42 37.54 -23.10
C VAL A 58 21.87 38.87 -23.62
N LYS A 59 22.15 39.21 -24.89
CA LYS A 59 21.54 40.38 -25.54
C LYS A 59 20.01 40.29 -25.39
N GLU A 60 19.39 41.43 -25.14
CA GLU A 60 17.95 41.59 -24.85
C GLU A 60 17.03 40.81 -25.82
N GLU A 61 17.41 40.79 -27.10
CA GLU A 61 16.76 40.06 -28.21
C GLU A 61 16.75 38.52 -28.09
N TRP A 62 17.59 37.95 -27.23
CA TRP A 62 17.70 36.51 -26.98
C TRP A 62 17.32 36.12 -25.54
N ALA A 63 17.10 37.10 -24.67
CA ALA A 63 16.85 36.85 -23.25
C ALA A 63 15.53 36.10 -22.99
N GLU A 64 14.56 36.21 -23.91
CA GLU A 64 13.31 35.44 -23.88
C GLU A 64 13.51 33.96 -24.27
N LEU A 65 14.64 33.60 -24.90
CA LEU A 65 14.92 32.25 -25.40
C LEU A 65 15.90 31.45 -24.52
N PHE A 66 16.53 32.08 -23.54
CA PHE A 66 17.56 31.46 -22.71
C PHE A 66 17.32 31.69 -21.22
N TYR A 67 17.15 30.62 -20.44
CA TYR A 67 17.21 30.69 -18.99
C TYR A 67 18.66 30.54 -18.52
N TYR A 68 19.18 31.56 -17.83
CA TYR A 68 20.47 31.43 -17.16
C TYR A 68 20.28 30.82 -15.77
N ILE A 69 20.75 29.59 -15.59
CA ILE A 69 20.85 28.92 -14.30
C ILE A 69 22.29 29.11 -13.81
N GLY A 70 22.48 29.93 -12.78
CA GLY A 70 23.78 30.14 -12.15
C GLY A 70 24.30 28.90 -11.43
N GLU A 71 25.60 28.90 -11.10
CA GLU A 71 26.27 27.74 -10.49
C GLU A 71 25.68 27.36 -9.11
N THR A 72 25.20 28.35 -8.34
CA THR A 72 24.56 28.12 -7.03
C THR A 72 23.19 27.48 -7.19
N GLU A 73 22.39 27.97 -8.15
CA GLU A 73 21.06 27.44 -8.45
C GLU A 73 21.16 26.03 -9.01
N ARG A 74 22.12 25.78 -9.91
CA ARG A 74 22.42 24.44 -10.43
C ARG A 74 22.78 23.45 -9.32
N ARG A 75 23.63 23.85 -8.36
CA ARG A 75 23.97 23.02 -7.20
C ARG A 75 22.77 22.75 -6.29
N HIS A 76 21.89 23.73 -6.13
CA HIS A 76 20.68 23.58 -5.33
C HIS A 76 19.71 22.58 -5.96
N ILE A 77 19.48 22.68 -7.27
CA ILE A 77 18.68 21.73 -8.05
C ILE A 77 19.27 20.32 -7.94
N ASP A 78 20.57 20.20 -8.19
CA ASP A 78 21.26 18.90 -8.17
C ASP A 78 21.09 18.22 -6.81
N TYR A 79 21.26 18.97 -5.72
CA TYR A 79 21.01 18.46 -4.37
C TYR A 79 19.58 17.96 -4.19
N GLN A 80 18.56 18.72 -4.61
CA GLN A 80 17.16 18.34 -4.42
C GLN A 80 16.76 17.14 -5.27
N VAL A 81 17.24 17.07 -6.52
CA VAL A 81 17.03 15.91 -7.40
C VAL A 81 17.68 14.67 -6.80
N VAL A 82 18.94 14.78 -6.36
CA VAL A 82 19.67 13.65 -5.76
C VAL A 82 18.99 13.20 -4.47
N ASP A 83 18.51 14.11 -3.61
CA ASP A 83 17.80 13.73 -2.39
C ASP A 83 16.45 13.04 -2.69
N ALA A 84 15.67 13.57 -3.64
CA ALA A 84 14.41 12.95 -4.05
C ALA A 84 14.62 11.53 -4.63
N VAL A 85 15.61 11.37 -5.52
CA VAL A 85 15.96 10.07 -6.11
C VAL A 85 16.43 9.09 -5.04
N ARG A 86 17.25 9.54 -4.08
CA ARG A 86 17.72 8.71 -2.97
C ARG A 86 16.55 8.19 -2.13
N ARG A 87 15.64 9.07 -1.71
CA ARG A 87 14.46 8.67 -0.90
C ARG A 87 13.53 7.73 -1.66
N ALA A 88 13.29 8.00 -2.95
CA ALA A 88 12.48 7.12 -3.79
C ALA A 88 13.08 5.72 -3.90
N ARG A 89 14.40 5.63 -4.07
CA ARG A 89 15.11 4.35 -4.12
C ARG A 89 15.07 3.60 -2.78
N GLU A 90 15.25 4.29 -1.66
CA GLU A 90 15.16 3.68 -0.32
C GLU A 90 13.76 3.11 -0.05
N ALA A 91 12.70 3.82 -0.48
CA ALA A 91 11.33 3.33 -0.39
C ALA A 91 11.10 2.10 -1.29
N ASP A 92 11.61 2.11 -2.53
CA ASP A 92 11.50 0.98 -3.47
C ASP A 92 12.24 -0.28 -2.98
N GLU A 93 13.45 -0.12 -2.43
CA GLU A 93 14.22 -1.20 -1.82
C GLU A 93 13.45 -1.82 -0.64
N ARG A 94 12.86 -0.99 0.24
CA ARG A 94 12.03 -1.47 1.37
C ARG A 94 10.75 -2.15 0.89
N ALA A 95 10.10 -1.66 -0.15
CA ALA A 95 8.93 -2.30 -0.73
C ALA A 95 9.26 -3.69 -1.27
N THR A 96 10.41 -3.83 -1.94
CA THR A 96 10.91 -5.10 -2.46
C THR A 96 11.19 -6.09 -1.32
N GLU A 97 11.89 -5.66 -0.27
CA GLU A 97 12.16 -6.50 0.91
C GLU A 97 10.87 -6.99 1.59
N LEU A 98 9.87 -6.10 1.74
CA LEU A 98 8.58 -6.47 2.33
C LEU A 98 7.80 -7.45 1.46
N SER A 99 7.85 -7.28 0.14
CA SER A 99 7.24 -8.22 -0.81
C SER A 99 7.88 -9.62 -0.69
N ASP A 100 9.20 -9.70 -0.62
CA ASP A 100 9.92 -10.97 -0.47
C ASP A 100 9.58 -11.65 0.87
N GLN A 101 9.56 -10.90 1.97
CA GLN A 101 9.16 -11.42 3.28
C GLN A 101 7.72 -11.94 3.28
N LEU A 102 6.79 -11.24 2.64
CA LEU A 102 5.40 -11.67 2.50
C LEU A 102 5.29 -12.97 1.70
N MET A 103 6.02 -13.08 0.59
CA MET A 103 6.03 -14.28 -0.25
C MET A 103 6.57 -15.51 0.49
N ASP A 104 7.55 -15.32 1.37
CA ASP A 104 8.06 -16.40 2.22
C ASP A 104 7.02 -16.87 3.24
N VAL A 105 6.27 -15.94 3.86
CA VAL A 105 5.17 -16.30 4.77
C VAL A 105 4.04 -17.02 4.01
N VAL A 106 3.69 -16.56 2.81
CA VAL A 106 2.70 -17.25 1.95
C VAL A 106 3.13 -18.68 1.62
N ARG A 107 4.41 -18.89 1.30
CA ARG A 107 4.95 -20.22 1.02
C ARG A 107 4.84 -21.14 2.24
N GLU A 108 5.13 -20.62 3.42
CA GLU A 108 5.03 -21.34 4.69
C GLU A 108 3.58 -21.73 5.00
N MET A 109 2.64 -20.78 4.90
CA MET A 109 1.20 -21.02 5.12
C MET A 109 0.64 -22.11 4.20
N ARG A 110 1.07 -22.14 2.93
CA ARG A 110 0.65 -23.18 1.95
C ARG A 110 1.18 -24.57 2.29
N SER A 111 2.27 -24.67 3.04
CA SER A 111 2.93 -25.94 3.37
C SER A 111 2.37 -26.65 4.63
N GLY A 112 1.57 -25.95 5.45
CA GLY A 112 1.15 -26.40 6.78
C GLY A 112 -0.23 -27.06 6.90
N VAL A 113 -0.81 -27.61 5.83
CA VAL A 113 -2.22 -28.08 5.84
C VAL A 113 -2.38 -29.41 6.61
N PRO A 114 -3.17 -29.41 7.70
CA PRO A 114 -4.33 -30.29 7.76
C PRO A 114 -5.62 -29.50 7.97
N VAL A 115 -6.64 -29.93 7.22
CA VAL A 115 -8.01 -29.44 7.27
C VAL A 115 -8.68 -29.88 8.59
N SER A 116 -8.87 -28.96 9.52
CA SER A 116 -9.92 -29.10 10.53
C SER A 116 -10.33 -27.73 11.06
N ALA A 117 -11.59 -27.36 10.86
CA ALA A 117 -12.15 -26.07 11.27
C ALA A 117 -12.72 -26.13 12.70
N PRO A 118 -12.45 -25.13 13.54
CA PRO A 118 -13.37 -24.69 14.57
C PRO A 118 -14.16 -23.42 14.13
N LYS A 119 -15.40 -23.31 14.61
CA LYS A 119 -16.34 -22.16 14.49
C LYS A 119 -15.81 -20.97 15.31
N LEU A 120 -15.64 -19.74 14.81
CA LEU A 120 -16.55 -18.70 14.25
C LEU A 120 -17.55 -18.08 15.24
N SER A 121 -17.43 -16.76 15.42
CA SER A 121 -18.59 -15.90 15.76
C SER A 121 -18.49 -14.47 15.21
N GLY A 122 -17.31 -13.97 14.85
CA GLY A 122 -17.13 -12.59 14.36
C GLY A 122 -16.90 -12.45 12.85
N LEU A 123 -15.90 -13.18 12.31
CA LEU A 123 -15.52 -13.05 10.89
C LEU A 123 -16.64 -13.51 9.94
N GLU A 124 -17.37 -14.58 10.30
CA GLU A 124 -18.48 -15.07 9.47
C GLU A 124 -19.57 -14.01 9.32
N THR A 125 -19.89 -13.30 10.40
CA THR A 125 -20.86 -12.20 10.37
C THR A 125 -20.40 -11.08 9.44
N ALA A 126 -19.10 -10.75 9.44
CA ALA A 126 -18.54 -9.75 8.53
C ALA A 126 -18.60 -10.23 7.06
N ILE A 127 -18.31 -11.51 6.81
CA ILE A 127 -18.42 -12.13 5.48
C ILE A 127 -19.87 -12.11 5.00
N GLU A 128 -20.83 -12.57 5.83
CA GLU A 128 -22.25 -12.59 5.52
C GLU A 128 -22.81 -11.17 5.27
N THR A 129 -22.35 -10.19 6.04
CA THR A 129 -22.74 -8.78 5.89
C THR A 129 -22.27 -8.24 4.54
N TRP A 130 -21.00 -8.46 4.19
CA TRP A 130 -20.46 -8.07 2.89
C TRP A 130 -21.16 -8.80 1.74
N MET A 131 -21.37 -10.12 1.84
CA MET A 131 -22.07 -10.89 0.81
C MET A 131 -23.49 -10.37 0.58
N THR A 132 -24.19 -9.98 1.64
CA THR A 132 -25.55 -9.42 1.55
C THR A 132 -25.54 -8.05 0.90
N ALA A 133 -24.61 -7.18 1.27
CA ALA A 133 -24.46 -5.85 0.68
C ALA A 133 -24.08 -5.93 -0.81
N HIS A 134 -23.15 -6.84 -1.16
CA HIS A 134 -22.75 -7.09 -2.53
C HIS A 134 -23.90 -7.63 -3.38
N ALA A 135 -24.67 -8.58 -2.87
CA ALA A 135 -25.85 -9.09 -3.56
C ALA A 135 -26.92 -8.00 -3.77
N ALA A 136 -27.12 -7.11 -2.80
CA ALA A 136 -28.04 -5.99 -2.91
C ALA A 136 -27.58 -4.99 -3.99
N TRP A 137 -26.28 -4.69 -4.05
CA TRP A 137 -25.72 -3.82 -5.07
C TRP A 137 -25.80 -4.43 -6.47
N VAL A 138 -25.42 -5.71 -6.64
CA VAL A 138 -25.57 -6.42 -7.92
C VAL A 138 -27.04 -6.46 -8.38
N ALA A 139 -28.00 -6.61 -7.45
CA ALA A 139 -29.43 -6.59 -7.79
C ALA A 139 -29.94 -5.21 -8.30
N THR A 140 -29.17 -4.14 -8.15
CA THR A 140 -29.48 -2.83 -8.73
C THR A 140 -29.14 -2.71 -10.22
N GLU A 141 -28.54 -3.76 -10.81
CA GLU A 141 -28.17 -3.81 -12.22
C GLU A 141 -29.34 -3.45 -13.15
N LYS A 142 -29.11 -2.46 -14.03
CA LYS A 142 -30.07 -2.04 -15.04
C LYS A 142 -29.39 -1.95 -16.40
N GLY A 143 -29.80 -2.81 -17.33
CA GLY A 143 -29.32 -2.77 -18.70
C GLY A 143 -27.88 -3.27 -18.89
N GLY A 144 -27.40 -4.20 -18.06
CA GLY A 144 -26.05 -4.77 -18.17
C GLY A 144 -24.97 -3.97 -17.44
N ALA A 145 -25.36 -2.94 -16.68
CA ALA A 145 -24.46 -2.14 -15.87
C ALA A 145 -25.08 -1.90 -14.49
N ILE A 146 -24.23 -1.94 -13.47
CA ILE A 146 -24.60 -1.57 -12.11
C ILE A 146 -24.38 -0.04 -12.00
N PRO A 147 -25.39 0.75 -11.56
CA PRO A 147 -25.24 2.19 -11.47
C PRO A 147 -24.30 2.59 -10.32
N ASP A 148 -23.34 3.46 -10.64
CA ASP A 148 -22.44 4.10 -9.67
C ASP A 148 -23.17 5.19 -8.86
N GLY A 149 -22.71 5.44 -7.64
CA GLY A 149 -23.24 6.42 -6.69
C GLY A 149 -24.54 6.00 -6.00
N THR A 150 -24.89 4.71 -6.04
CA THR A 150 -26.10 4.20 -5.38
C THR A 150 -25.88 4.02 -3.88
N PRO A 151 -26.95 4.15 -3.06
CA PRO A 151 -26.87 3.82 -1.63
C PRO A 151 -26.37 2.39 -1.38
N GLU A 152 -26.70 1.46 -2.28
CA GLU A 152 -26.30 0.06 -2.22
C GLU A 152 -24.80 -0.15 -2.50
N GLU A 153 -24.22 0.59 -3.44
CA GLU A 153 -22.76 0.59 -3.67
C GLU A 153 -22.01 1.11 -2.45
N LEU A 154 -22.48 2.22 -1.85
CA LEU A 154 -21.87 2.78 -0.64
C LEU A 154 -21.95 1.80 0.54
N ALA A 155 -23.07 1.08 0.67
CA ALA A 155 -23.25 0.05 1.68
C ALA A 155 -22.32 -1.15 1.45
N GLU A 156 -22.13 -1.57 0.19
CA GLU A 156 -21.17 -2.62 -0.17
C GLU A 156 -19.74 -2.19 0.17
N ARG A 157 -19.35 -0.96 -0.20
CA ARG A 157 -18.01 -0.44 0.07
C ARG A 157 -17.74 -0.33 1.56
N GLN A 158 -18.71 0.10 2.35
CA GLN A 158 -18.59 0.13 3.81
C GLN A 158 -18.42 -1.28 4.38
N ALA A 159 -19.23 -2.24 3.94
CA ALA A 159 -19.14 -3.62 4.38
C ALA A 159 -17.82 -4.29 3.93
N LEU A 160 -17.29 -3.90 2.77
CA LEU A 160 -15.99 -4.34 2.26
C LEU A 160 -14.85 -3.84 3.17
N LEU A 161 -14.84 -2.55 3.53
CA LEU A 161 -13.82 -2.00 4.44
C LEU A 161 -13.91 -2.64 5.83
N GLU A 162 -15.13 -2.87 6.33
CA GLU A 162 -15.35 -3.58 7.59
C GLU A 162 -14.87 -5.03 7.52
N LEU A 163 -15.15 -5.74 6.42
CA LEU A 163 -14.62 -7.07 6.18
C LEU A 163 -13.10 -7.03 6.11
N ALA A 164 -12.50 -6.15 5.29
CA ALA A 164 -11.05 -6.03 5.11
C ALA A 164 -10.33 -5.69 6.42
N GLY A 165 -10.91 -4.82 7.27
CA GLY A 165 -10.37 -4.46 8.58
C GLY A 165 -10.71 -5.42 9.72
N PHE A 166 -11.61 -6.40 9.52
CA PHE A 166 -12.03 -7.30 10.61
C PHE A 166 -10.85 -8.15 11.13
N PRO A 167 -10.48 -8.03 12.43
CA PRO A 167 -9.28 -8.66 12.96
C PRO A 167 -9.39 -10.19 12.98
N CYS A 168 -8.37 -10.85 12.44
CA CYS A 168 -8.22 -12.29 12.45
C CYS A 168 -7.58 -12.70 13.78
N ASN A 169 -8.23 -13.60 14.52
CA ASN A 169 -7.74 -14.04 15.83
C ASN A 169 -7.01 -15.39 15.76
N SER A 170 -6.96 -15.99 14.57
CA SER A 170 -6.40 -17.32 14.32
C SER A 170 -5.85 -17.43 12.90
N ILE A 171 -4.97 -18.42 12.68
CA ILE A 171 -4.45 -18.73 11.34
C ILE A 171 -5.61 -19.17 10.43
N GLU A 172 -6.60 -19.87 10.97
CA GLU A 172 -7.79 -20.31 10.24
C GLU A 172 -8.64 -19.12 9.76
N ASP A 173 -8.70 -18.02 10.51
CA ASP A 173 -9.37 -16.78 10.09
C ASP A 173 -8.59 -16.10 8.96
N VAL A 174 -7.26 -16.00 9.09
CA VAL A 174 -6.37 -15.46 8.04
C VAL A 174 -6.55 -16.26 6.75
N HIS A 175 -6.52 -17.58 6.82
CA HIS A 175 -6.73 -18.45 5.66
C HIS A 175 -8.10 -18.26 5.02
N ARG A 176 -9.18 -18.23 5.82
CA ARG A 176 -10.54 -18.03 5.30
C ARG A 176 -10.67 -16.70 4.57
N LYS A 177 -10.18 -15.63 5.18
CA LYS A 177 -10.25 -14.28 4.63
C LYS A 177 -9.37 -14.11 3.40
N ALA A 178 -8.12 -14.61 3.43
CA ALA A 178 -7.24 -14.61 2.26
C ALA A 178 -7.83 -15.41 1.09
N ASN A 179 -8.40 -16.60 1.37
CA ASN A 179 -9.07 -17.40 0.35
C ASN A 179 -10.29 -16.69 -0.23
N LEU A 180 -11.08 -15.98 0.59
CA LEU A 180 -12.22 -15.21 0.12
C LEU A 180 -11.80 -14.11 -0.86
N PHE A 181 -10.77 -13.31 -0.50
CA PHE A 181 -10.25 -12.26 -1.37
C PHE A 181 -9.57 -12.79 -2.63
N GLN A 182 -9.00 -14.00 -2.57
CA GLN A 182 -8.36 -14.62 -3.74
C GLN A 182 -9.35 -15.32 -4.69
N SER A 183 -10.44 -15.88 -4.17
CA SER A 183 -11.37 -16.72 -4.96
C SER A 183 -12.59 -15.98 -5.49
N ASN A 184 -12.90 -14.79 -4.96
CA ASN A 184 -13.98 -13.96 -5.43
C ASN A 184 -13.45 -12.90 -6.40
N ASP A 185 -13.96 -12.86 -7.64
CA ASP A 185 -13.46 -11.97 -8.69
C ASP A 185 -13.58 -10.47 -8.33
N HIS A 186 -14.67 -10.07 -7.67
CA HIS A 186 -14.87 -8.69 -7.23
C HIS A 186 -13.85 -8.28 -6.17
N LEU A 187 -13.69 -9.12 -5.14
CA LEU A 187 -12.72 -8.87 -4.06
C LEU A 187 -11.27 -8.94 -4.55
N SER A 188 -10.97 -9.84 -5.49
CA SER A 188 -9.63 -9.97 -6.05
C SER A 188 -9.21 -8.71 -6.78
N ASN A 189 -10.14 -8.02 -7.45
CA ASN A 189 -9.85 -6.75 -8.12
C ASN A 189 -9.68 -5.58 -7.15
N LEU A 190 -10.25 -5.68 -5.95
CA LEU A 190 -10.18 -4.64 -4.90
C LEU A 190 -9.13 -4.96 -3.82
N ALA A 191 -8.45 -6.11 -3.92
CA ALA A 191 -7.49 -6.55 -2.91
C ALA A 191 -6.30 -5.61 -2.76
N SER A 192 -5.88 -4.93 -3.84
CA SER A 192 -4.84 -3.89 -3.79
C SER A 192 -5.26 -2.70 -2.95
N ASP A 193 -6.51 -2.27 -3.11
CA ASP A 193 -7.06 -1.08 -2.46
C ASP A 193 -7.28 -1.33 -0.96
N CYS A 194 -7.54 -2.59 -0.60
CA CYS A 194 -7.69 -3.04 0.78
C CYS A 194 -6.40 -3.63 1.38
N ALA A 195 -5.26 -3.58 0.69
CA ALA A 195 -4.06 -4.33 1.09
C ALA A 195 -3.57 -3.98 2.50
N LEU A 196 -3.59 -2.68 2.85
CA LEU A 196 -3.25 -2.18 4.18
C LEU A 196 -4.17 -2.75 5.26
N ASP A 197 -5.48 -2.63 5.06
CA ASP A 197 -6.48 -3.10 6.02
C ASP A 197 -6.44 -4.61 6.16
N LEU A 198 -6.20 -5.35 5.07
CA LEU A 198 -6.02 -6.79 5.09
C LEU A 198 -4.78 -7.20 5.90
N LEU A 199 -3.62 -6.60 5.64
CA LEU A 199 -2.38 -6.90 6.36
C LEU A 199 -2.52 -6.60 7.86
N ARG A 200 -3.14 -5.47 8.22
CA ARG A 200 -3.44 -5.12 9.62
C ARG A 200 -4.48 -6.05 10.23
N SER A 201 -5.47 -6.48 9.48
CA SER A 201 -6.46 -7.43 9.98
C SER A 201 -5.87 -8.81 10.24
N PHE A 202 -4.86 -9.22 9.46
CA PHE A 202 -4.11 -10.46 9.68
C PHE A 202 -3.13 -10.34 10.83
N SER A 203 -2.67 -9.12 11.13
CA SER A 203 -1.95 -8.85 12.35
C SER A 203 -2.91 -8.94 13.56
N GLY A 204 -4.15 -8.47 13.47
CA GLY A 204 -5.10 -8.56 14.58
C GLY A 204 -5.03 -7.36 15.54
N GLU A 205 -4.34 -6.29 15.14
CA GLU A 205 -4.49 -4.98 15.76
C GLU A 205 -5.83 -4.33 15.32
N LYS A 206 -6.60 -3.81 16.27
CA LYS A 206 -7.75 -2.93 16.00
C LYS A 206 -7.28 -1.48 16.01
N TYR A 207 -7.76 -0.67 15.07
CA TYR A 207 -7.64 0.79 15.18
C TYR A 207 -8.30 1.27 16.50
N PRO A 208 -7.66 2.18 17.27
CA PRO A 208 -8.34 2.98 18.28
C PRO A 208 -9.29 4.01 17.64
#